data_AF-A0A976SIU8-F1
#
_entry.id   AF-A0A976SIU8-F1
#
_cell.length_a   1.000
_cell.length_b   1.000
_cell.length_c   1.000
_cell.angle_alpha   90.00
_cell.angle_beta   90.00
_cell.angle_gamma   90.00
#
_symmetry.space_group_name_H-M   'P 1'
#
loop_
_entity.id
_entity.type
_entity.pdbx_description
1 polymer ?
#
loop_
_entity_poly.entity_id
_entity_poly.type
_entity_poly.pdbx_seq_one_letter_code
_entity_poly.pdbx_strand_id
1 'polypeptide(L)'
;MVLLDCEEFLQELTKMISEDSNDSSKSLWITYKRYIPNTRTWKRKKAADPISDEDPVCLIRAKIGKRKISTYVPNSISENFTNALNHISESMGDDT
;
A
#
# COMPACT_ATOMS: atom_id res chain seq x y z
N MET A 1 7.35 0.51 -9.81
CA MET A 1 6.35 0.22 -8.76
C MET A 1 6.72 -1.14 -8.25
N VAL A 2 7.19 -1.21 -7.01
CA VAL A 2 7.67 -2.45 -6.39
C VAL A 2 6.58 -2.97 -5.47
N LEU A 3 6.33 -4.28 -5.51
CA LEU A 3 5.46 -4.95 -4.55
C LEU A 3 6.36 -5.48 -3.43
N LEU A 4 6.09 -5.03 -2.20
CA LEU A 4 6.87 -5.32 -1.01
C LEU A 4 5.98 -6.02 0.02
N ASP A 5 6.63 -6.73 0.94
CA ASP A 5 5.96 -7.23 2.14
C ASP A 5 5.57 -6.06 3.07
N CYS A 6 4.64 -6.30 3.99
CA CYS A 6 4.09 -5.23 4.81
C CYS A 6 5.15 -4.52 5.66
N GLU A 7 6.11 -5.27 6.22
CA GLU A 7 7.19 -4.70 7.03
C GLU A 7 8.17 -3.87 6.17
N GLU A 8 8.61 -4.42 5.03
CA GLU A 8 9.46 -3.72 4.07
C GLU A 8 8.78 -2.45 3.52
N PHE A 9 7.47 -2.51 3.29
CA PHE A 9 6.69 -1.35 2.85
C PHE A 9 6.74 -0.22 3.87
N LEU A 10 6.57 -0.52 5.17
CA LEU A 10 6.62 0.49 6.23
C LEU A 10 8.01 1.10 6.36
N GLN A 11 9.06 0.27 6.31
CA GLN A 11 10.45 0.75 6.35
C GLN A 11 10.79 1.65 5.16
N GLU A 12 10.42 1.24 3.95
CA GLU A 12 10.67 2.03 2.73
C GLU A 12 9.80 3.30 2.71
N LEU A 13 8.58 3.26 3.26
CA LEU A 13 7.74 4.44 3.40
C LEU A 13 8.39 5.48 4.32
N THR A 14 8.84 5.08 5.52
CA THR A 14 9.56 5.97 6.44
C THR A 14 10.82 6.53 5.80
N LYS A 15 11.58 5.71 5.07
CA LYS A 15 12.76 6.15 4.33
C LYS A 15 12.40 7.19 3.27
N MET A 16 11.39 6.92 2.44
CA MET A 16 10.90 7.85 1.42
C MET A 16 10.50 9.20 2.04
N ILE A 17 9.81 9.16 3.17
CA ILE A 17 9.41 10.37 3.91
C ILE A 17 10.64 11.14 4.40
N SER A 18 11.59 10.46 5.06
CA SER A 18 12.78 11.11 5.62
C SER A 18 13.71 11.73 4.57
N GLU A 19 13.81 11.12 3.38
CA GLU A 19 14.67 11.61 2.31
C GLU A 19 14.02 12.75 1.52
N ASP A 20 12.69 12.73 1.37
CA ASP A 20 11.94 13.73 0.59
C ASP A 20 11.30 14.82 1.48
N SER A 21 11.43 14.77 2.82
CA SER A 21 10.88 15.75 3.78
C SER A 21 11.41 17.17 3.58
N ASN A 22 12.65 17.31 3.11
CA ASN A 22 13.29 18.61 2.85
C ASN A 22 12.70 19.33 1.62
N ASP A 23 11.86 18.65 0.84
CA ASP A 23 11.29 19.17 -0.41
C ASP A 23 9.77 19.37 -0.25
N SER A 24 9.39 20.57 0.23
CA SER A 24 7.99 20.97 0.43
C SER A 24 7.16 20.98 -0.86
N SER A 25 7.78 20.83 -2.03
CA SER A 25 7.10 20.71 -3.31
C SER A 25 6.51 19.30 -3.54
N LYS A 26 6.90 18.30 -2.76
CA LYS A 26 6.49 16.90 -3.00
C LYS A 26 5.38 16.49 -2.04
N SER A 27 4.29 15.94 -2.60
CA SER A 27 3.20 15.36 -1.82
C SER A 27 3.28 13.83 -1.80
N LEU A 28 3.02 13.24 -0.63
CA LEU A 28 2.83 11.81 -0.45
C LEU A 28 1.39 11.42 -0.84
N TRP A 29 1.27 10.47 -1.77
CA TRP A 29 0.00 9.91 -2.21
C TRP A 29 -0.12 8.47 -1.72
N ILE A 30 -1.13 8.19 -0.90
CA ILE A 30 -1.46 6.83 -0.47
C ILE A 30 -2.83 6.45 -1.06
N THR A 31 -2.92 5.28 -1.67
CA THR A 31 -4.16 4.77 -2.26
C THR A 31 -4.46 3.38 -1.72
N TYR A 32 -5.73 3.15 -1.37
CA TYR A 32 -6.25 1.88 -0.90
C TYR A 32 -7.18 1.31 -1.96
N LYS A 33 -7.01 0.03 -2.31
CA LYS A 33 -7.86 -0.63 -3.31
C LYS A 33 -8.15 -2.06 -2.89
N ARG A 34 -9.43 -2.42 -2.82
CA ARG A 34 -9.84 -3.83 -2.69
C ARG A 34 -9.23 -4.66 -3.83
N TYR A 35 -8.53 -5.73 -3.49
CA TYR A 35 -7.89 -6.64 -4.41
C TYR A 35 -8.26 -8.07 -4.05
N ILE A 36 -8.78 -8.81 -5.03
CA ILE A 36 -8.97 -10.25 -4.90
C ILE A 36 -7.83 -10.87 -5.71
N PRO A 37 -6.93 -11.64 -5.10
CA PRO A 37 -5.84 -12.25 -5.86
C PRO A 37 -6.40 -13.17 -6.95
N ASN A 38 -5.61 -13.39 -8.02
CA ASN A 38 -5.98 -14.25 -9.14
C ASN A 38 -7.21 -13.84 -10.00
N THR A 39 -7.84 -12.69 -9.76
CA THR A 39 -9.01 -12.21 -10.56
C THR A 39 -8.67 -11.45 -11.85
N ARG A 40 -7.38 -11.21 -12.15
CA ARG A 40 -6.95 -10.28 -13.22
C ARG A 40 -7.12 -10.81 -14.66
N THR A 41 -7.57 -12.05 -14.83
CA THR A 41 -7.89 -12.64 -16.15
C THR A 41 -9.33 -12.39 -16.61
N TRP A 42 -10.00 -11.35 -16.10
CA TRP A 42 -11.38 -11.00 -16.50
C TRP A 42 -11.58 -10.86 -18.03
N LYS A 43 -10.54 -10.48 -18.80
CA LYS A 43 -10.63 -10.41 -20.27
C LYS A 43 -10.56 -11.77 -21.00
N ARG A 44 -10.47 -12.91 -20.30
CA ARG A 44 -10.38 -14.26 -20.90
C ARG A 44 -11.38 -15.29 -20.37
N LYS A 45 -12.46 -14.90 -19.69
CA LYS A 45 -13.46 -15.88 -19.22
C LYS A 45 -14.76 -15.75 -20.02
N LYS A 46 -14.75 -16.34 -21.23
CA LYS A 46 -15.95 -17.01 -21.75
C LYS A 46 -16.08 -18.30 -20.93
N ALA A 47 -17.26 -18.55 -20.39
CA ALA A 47 -17.59 -19.62 -19.44
C ALA A 47 -17.20 -19.31 -17.98
N ALA A 48 -18.18 -19.59 -17.12
CA ALA A 48 -18.16 -19.39 -15.68
C ALA A 48 -17.09 -20.27 -15.03
N ASP A 49 -15.89 -19.73 -14.84
CA ASP A 49 -15.00 -20.27 -13.82
C ASP A 49 -15.42 -19.73 -12.46
N PRO A 50 -15.28 -20.54 -11.39
CA PRO A 50 -15.64 -20.13 -10.05
C PRO A 50 -14.93 -18.83 -9.66
N ILE A 51 -15.68 -17.96 -8.99
CA ILE A 51 -15.14 -16.84 -8.23
C ILE A 51 -14.07 -17.45 -7.33
N SER A 52 -12.84 -16.97 -7.44
CA SER A 52 -11.76 -17.41 -6.55
C SER A 52 -12.24 -17.24 -5.11
N ASP A 53 -12.32 -18.34 -4.35
CA ASP A 53 -12.70 -18.38 -2.93
C ASP A 53 -11.66 -17.70 -2.03
N GLU A 54 -10.60 -17.12 -2.61
CA GLU A 54 -9.59 -16.38 -1.85
C GLU A 54 -10.16 -15.12 -1.21
N ASP A 55 -9.80 -14.93 0.04
CA ASP A 55 -10.21 -13.78 0.82
C ASP A 55 -9.73 -12.46 0.17
N PRO A 56 -10.61 -11.44 0.08
CA PRO A 56 -10.22 -10.15 -0.43
C PRO A 56 -9.17 -9.50 0.47
N VAL A 57 -8.09 -9.01 -0.14
CA VAL A 57 -7.05 -8.23 0.53
C VAL A 57 -7.13 -6.76 0.13
N CYS A 58 -6.45 -5.89 0.87
CA CYS A 58 -6.30 -4.50 0.51
C CYS A 58 -4.95 -4.30 -0.21
N LEU A 59 -4.96 -3.79 -1.43
CA LEU A 59 -3.77 -3.35 -2.13
C LEU A 59 -3.53 -1.86 -1.82
N ILE A 60 -2.46 -1.61 -1.08
CA ILE A 60 -2.03 -0.27 -0.71
C ILE A 60 -0.89 0.16 -1.63
N ARG A 61 -0.92 1.41 -2.11
CA ARG A 61 0.18 1.99 -2.88
C ARG A 61 0.54 3.36 -2.33
N ALA A 62 1.84 3.59 -2.16
CA ALA A 62 2.38 4.89 -1.81
C ALA A 62 3.25 5.45 -2.94
N LYS A 63 3.17 6.75 -3.16
CA LYS A 63 3.96 7.49 -4.15
C LYS A 63 4.41 8.82 -3.59
N ILE A 64 5.69 9.11 -3.70
CA ILE A 64 6.27 10.45 -3.50
C ILE A 64 7.12 10.76 -4.73
N GLY A 65 6.83 11.87 -5.42
CA GLY A 65 7.49 12.23 -6.69
C GLY A 65 7.51 11.07 -7.71
N LYS A 66 8.71 10.52 -7.96
CA LYS A 66 8.95 9.41 -8.90
C LYS A 66 8.93 8.02 -8.24
N ARG A 67 9.11 7.93 -6.92
CA ARG A 67 9.16 6.68 -6.16
C ARG A 67 7.76 6.11 -5.96
N LYS A 68 7.61 4.79 -6.10
CA LYS A 68 6.32 4.09 -6.05
C LYS A 68 6.50 2.71 -5.43
N ILE A 69 5.87 2.49 -4.28
CA ILE A 69 5.84 1.22 -3.55
C ILE A 69 4.40 0.75 -3.37
N SER A 70 4.22 -0.55 -3.18
CA SER A 70 2.91 -1.16 -2.97
C SER A 70 3.02 -2.41 -2.12
N THR A 71 1.96 -2.75 -1.39
CA THR A 71 1.87 -3.97 -0.57
C THR A 71 0.45 -4.51 -0.54
N TYR A 72 0.32 -5.80 -0.23
CA TYR A 72 -0.97 -6.44 0.04
C TYR A 72 -1.15 -6.59 1.54
N VAL A 73 -2.25 -6.06 2.06
CA VAL A 73 -2.62 -6.18 3.47
C VAL A 73 -3.83 -7.10 3.58
N PRO A 74 -3.66 -8.34 4.08
CA PRO A 74 -4.77 -9.20 4.40
C PRO A 74 -5.55 -8.66 5.61
N ASN A 75 -6.82 -9.06 5.72
CA ASN A 75 -7.69 -8.59 6.80
C ASN A 75 -7.12 -8.91 8.19
N SER A 76 -6.43 -10.05 8.33
CA SER A 76 -5.85 -10.54 9.60
C SER A 76 -4.81 -9.61 10.22
N ILE A 77 -4.08 -8.82 9.43
CA ILE A 77 -3.05 -7.89 9.94
C ILE A 77 -3.44 -6.42 9.73
N SER A 78 -4.65 -6.16 9.24
CA SER A 78 -5.10 -4.84 8.80
C SER A 78 -5.09 -3.79 9.91
N GLU A 79 -5.50 -4.17 11.12
CA GLU A 79 -5.50 -3.31 12.30
C GLU A 79 -4.09 -2.90 12.69
N ASN A 80 -3.19 -3.87 12.85
CA ASN A 80 -1.78 -3.64 13.19
C ASN A 80 -1.09 -2.77 12.14
N PHE A 81 -1.34 -3.04 10.85
CA PHE A 81 -0.78 -2.25 9.76
C PHE A 81 -1.29 -0.80 9.78
N THR A 82 -2.57 -0.60 10.05
CA THR A 82 -3.17 0.73 10.14
C THR A 82 -2.60 1.53 11.31
N ASN A 83 -2.42 0.89 12.46
CA ASN A 83 -1.79 1.52 13.63
C ASN A 83 -0.34 1.93 13.35
N ALA A 84 0.45 1.06 12.70
CA ALA A 84 1.82 1.39 12.32
C ALA A 84 1.87 2.56 11.31
N LEU A 85 0.95 2.59 10.34
CA LEU A 85 0.87 3.68 9.37
C LEU A 85 0.45 5.01 10.02
N ASN A 86 -0.48 4.97 10.96
CA ASN A 86 -0.90 6.16 11.73
C ASN A 86 0.26 6.70 12.55
N HIS A 87 1.04 5.83 13.20
CA HIS A 87 2.21 6.25 13.97
C HIS A 87 3.26 6.96 13.09
N ILE A 88 3.49 6.47 11.87
CA ILE A 88 4.36 7.16 10.90
C ILE A 88 3.79 8.54 10.55
N SER A 89 2.47 8.63 10.31
CA SER A 89 1.82 9.91 9.99
C SER A 89 1.87 10.91 11.14
N GLU A 90 1.74 10.46 12.39
CA GLU A 90 1.84 11.30 13.59
C GLU A 90 3.27 11.83 13.76
N SER A 91 4.28 10.96 13.59
CA SER A 91 5.69 11.40 13.66
C SER A 91 6.08 12.46 12.62
N MET A 92 5.33 12.56 11.52
CA MET A 92 5.53 13.59 10.50
C MET A 92 4.94 14.96 10.89
N GLY A 93 3.98 14.98 11.82
CA GLY A 93 3.24 16.19 12.20
C GLY A 93 3.93 17.05 13.27
N ASP A 94 4.91 16.51 13.98
CA ASP A 94 5.60 17.20 15.08
C ASP A 94 6.78 18.09 14.62
N ASP A 95 7.17 18.04 13.35
CA ASP A 95 8.28 18.83 12.78
C ASP A 95 7.86 20.23 12.26
N THR A 96 6.63 20.70 12.55
CA THR A 96 6.13 22.05 12.20
C THR A 96 6.03 23.01 13.37
#